data_AF-A0A929B3Q1-F1
#
_entry.id   AF-A0A929B3Q1-F1
#
_cell.length_a   1.000
_cell.length_b   1.000
_cell.length_c   1.000
_cell.angle_alpha   90.00
_cell.angle_beta   90.00
_cell.angle_gamma   90.00
#
_symmetry.space_group_name_H-M   'P 1'
#
loop_
_entity.id
_entity.type
_entity.pdbx_description
1 polymer ?
#
loop_
_entity_poly.entity_id
_entity_poly.type
_entity_poly.pdbx_seq_one_letter_code
_entity_poly.pdbx_strand_id
1 'polypeptide(L)'
;PANGGSGDLGIFRVVYFEPLQSGHFRAVDGDSFVAAVEFSQPVKAMALTSYGNATQPSSASVENQLKLFSQKQLRPVWRLRQEVEANLLERQVF
;
A
#
# COMPACT_ATOMS: atom_id res chain seq x y z
N PRO A 1 0.55 -0.92 -14.74
CA PRO A 1 1.95 -0.42 -14.72
C PRO A 1 2.19 0.35 -13.41
N ALA A 2 3.42 0.39 -12.90
CA ALA A 2 3.74 1.17 -11.71
C ALA A 2 3.69 2.68 -12.00
N ASN A 3 3.48 3.49 -10.96
CA ASN A 3 3.41 4.95 -11.07
C ASN A 3 4.34 5.60 -10.04
N GLY A 4 5.23 6.47 -10.51
CA GLY A 4 6.26 7.16 -9.74
C GLY A 4 7.53 7.34 -10.56
N GLY A 5 8.61 7.77 -9.92
CA GLY A 5 9.93 7.89 -10.55
C GLY A 5 11.02 8.33 -9.55
N SER A 6 12.21 8.67 -10.05
CA SER A 6 13.32 9.13 -9.21
C SER A 6 12.99 10.44 -8.50
N GLY A 7 13.19 10.46 -7.18
CA GLY A 7 13.05 11.66 -6.36
C GLY A 7 14.08 12.74 -6.71
N ASP A 8 15.25 12.34 -7.22
CA ASP A 8 16.33 13.26 -7.66
C ASP A 8 15.90 14.16 -8.82
N LEU A 9 14.85 13.75 -9.56
CA LEU A 9 14.23 14.52 -10.64
C LEU A 9 13.05 15.38 -10.16
N GLY A 10 12.82 15.46 -8.85
CA GLY A 10 11.73 16.23 -8.24
C GLY A 10 10.38 15.51 -8.22
N ILE A 11 10.34 14.20 -8.51
CA ILE A 11 9.10 13.43 -8.48
C ILE A 11 8.75 13.11 -7.01
N PHE A 12 7.59 13.58 -6.55
CA PHE A 12 7.15 13.40 -5.17
C PHE A 12 6.77 11.95 -4.81
N ARG A 13 6.10 11.25 -5.73
CA ARG A 13 5.76 9.82 -5.58
C ARG A 13 6.95 8.99 -6.04
N VAL A 14 7.81 8.59 -5.11
CA VAL A 14 9.10 8.00 -5.46
C VAL A 14 8.93 6.53 -5.79
N VAL A 15 9.41 6.12 -6.96
CA VAL A 15 9.58 4.72 -7.34
C VAL A 15 10.82 4.63 -8.21
N TYR A 16 11.87 3.98 -7.71
CA TYR A 16 13.07 3.71 -8.49
C TYR A 16 12.93 2.40 -9.24
N PHE A 17 13.41 2.41 -10.49
CA PHE A 17 13.27 1.29 -11.41
C PHE A 17 14.63 0.81 -11.91
N GLU A 18 14.80 -0.51 -11.94
CA GLU A 18 15.91 -1.16 -12.63
C GLU A 18 15.42 -1.84 -13.91
N PRO A 19 16.22 -1.82 -14.99
CA PRO A 19 15.90 -2.55 -16.22
C PRO A 19 16.02 -4.07 -16.00
N LEU A 20 15.11 -4.82 -16.59
CA LEU A 20 15.18 -6.27 -16.72
C LEU A 20 15.65 -6.63 -18.13
N GLN A 21 16.25 -7.83 -18.28
CA GLN A 21 16.67 -8.34 -19.60
C GLN A 21 15.52 -8.42 -20.61
N SER A 22 14.27 -8.53 -20.14
CA SER A 22 13.07 -8.55 -20.98
C SER A 22 12.68 -7.19 -21.58
N GLY A 23 13.41 -6.11 -21.27
CA GLY A 23 13.06 -4.75 -21.67
C GLY A 23 11.97 -4.10 -20.79
N HIS A 24 11.45 -4.83 -19.80
CA HIS A 24 10.61 -4.27 -18.74
C HIS A 24 11.46 -3.67 -17.62
N PHE A 25 10.82 -2.88 -16.77
CA PHE A 25 11.43 -2.30 -15.58
C PHE A 25 10.77 -2.87 -14.32
N ARG A 26 11.55 -3.07 -13.26
CA ARG A 26 11.07 -3.51 -11.95
C ARG A 26 11.30 -2.40 -10.92
N ALA A 27 10.30 -2.14 -10.10
CA ALA A 27 10.46 -1.26 -8.94
C ALA A 27 11.40 -1.92 -7.91
N VAL A 28 12.38 -1.17 -7.42
CA VAL A 28 13.39 -1.67 -6.47
C VAL A 28 13.49 -0.86 -5.18
N ASP A 29 12.98 0.38 -5.20
CA ASP A 29 12.95 1.27 -4.04
C ASP A 29 11.85 2.34 -4.22
N GLY A 30 11.54 3.07 -3.16
CA GLY A 30 10.60 4.18 -3.12
C GLY A 30 9.46 3.97 -2.13
N ASP A 31 8.27 4.44 -2.50
CA ASP A 31 7.08 4.45 -1.66
C ASP A 31 6.72 3.04 -1.14
N SER A 32 6.89 2.86 0.17
CA SER A 32 6.62 1.62 0.89
C SER A 32 5.28 1.68 1.61
N PHE A 33 5.23 2.33 2.77
CA PHE A 33 4.02 2.67 3.50
C PHE A 33 3.73 4.16 3.32
N VAL A 34 2.53 4.46 2.83
CA VAL A 34 2.04 5.84 2.65
C VAL A 34 0.72 5.98 3.39
N ALA A 35 0.57 7.07 4.14
CA ALA A 35 -0.67 7.41 4.82
C ALA A 35 -0.97 8.91 4.70
N ALA A 36 -2.26 9.23 4.55
CA ALA A 36 -2.80 10.58 4.67
C ALA A 36 -3.82 10.59 5.81
N VAL A 37 -3.69 11.54 6.73
CA VAL A 37 -4.50 11.62 7.94
C VAL A 37 -5.15 13.01 8.04
N GLU A 38 -6.47 13.02 8.17
CA GLU A 38 -7.26 14.19 8.50
C GLU A 38 -7.58 14.13 10.01
N PHE A 39 -7.09 15.12 10.76
CA PHE A 39 -7.34 15.25 12.21
C PHE A 39 -8.73 15.84 12.51
N SER A 40 -9.77 15.22 11.96
CA SER A 40 -11.18 15.52 12.24
C SER A 40 -11.68 14.75 13.48
N GLN A 41 -12.96 14.95 13.81
CA GLN A 41 -13.64 14.19 14.86
C GLN A 41 -14.87 13.47 14.28
N PRO A 42 -14.82 12.15 14.01
CA PRO A 42 -13.67 11.24 14.21
C PRO A 42 -12.52 11.45 13.21
N VAL A 43 -11.32 10.98 13.56
CA VAL A 43 -10.15 10.98 12.65
C VAL A 43 -10.45 10.15 11.41
N LYS A 44 -10.07 10.65 10.24
CA LYS A 44 -10.13 9.90 8.97
C LYS A 44 -8.72 9.67 8.45
N ALA A 45 -8.46 8.47 7.95
CA ALA A 45 -7.16 8.16 7.39
C ALA A 45 -7.28 7.19 6.21
N MET A 46 -6.41 7.38 5.24
CA MET A 46 -6.24 6.52 4.08
C MET A 46 -4.77 6.08 4.05
N ALA A 47 -4.50 4.80 3.78
CA ALA A 47 -3.14 4.29 3.73
C ALA A 47 -2.95 3.21 2.67
N LEU A 48 -1.71 2.86 2.37
CA LEU A 48 -1.36 1.71 1.53
C LEU A 48 0.05 1.23 1.88
N THR A 49 0.26 -0.09 1.85
CA THR A 49 1.58 -0.73 1.90
C THR A 49 1.84 -1.39 0.54
N SER A 50 2.73 -0.82 -0.26
CA SER A 50 2.93 -1.17 -1.69
C SER A 50 3.22 -2.66 -1.93
N TYR A 51 3.99 -3.29 -1.03
CA TYR A 51 4.40 -4.69 -1.11
C TYR A 51 3.54 -5.64 -0.25
N GLY A 52 2.39 -5.18 0.26
CA GLY A 52 1.52 -5.97 1.11
C GLY A 52 1.98 -6.04 2.58
N ASN A 53 1.25 -6.81 3.40
CA ASN A 53 1.43 -6.84 4.85
C ASN A 53 2.07 -8.14 5.39
N ALA A 54 2.47 -9.04 4.50
CA ALA A 54 3.09 -10.33 4.82
C ALA A 54 3.95 -10.82 3.64
N THR A 55 5.01 -11.56 3.93
CA THR A 55 5.91 -12.15 2.92
C THR A 55 5.94 -13.69 2.97
N GLN A 56 5.23 -14.28 3.95
CA GLN A 56 5.12 -15.72 4.11
C GLN A 56 4.45 -16.34 2.87
N PRO A 57 4.96 -17.46 2.33
CA PRO A 57 4.49 -18.03 1.05
C PRO A 57 3.01 -18.38 0.99
N SER A 58 2.40 -18.72 2.13
CA SER A 58 0.99 -19.08 2.24
C SER A 58 0.11 -17.95 2.78
N SER A 59 0.64 -16.73 2.91
CA SER A 59 -0.17 -15.63 3.43
C SER A 59 -1.30 -15.31 2.44
N ALA A 60 -2.54 -15.39 2.93
CA ALA A 60 -3.68 -14.84 2.22
C ALA A 60 -3.47 -13.32 2.21
N SER A 61 -2.86 -12.81 1.14
CA SER A 61 -2.72 -11.38 0.91
C SER A 61 -4.11 -10.84 0.58
N VAL A 62 -4.93 -10.65 1.63
CA VAL A 62 -6.37 -10.32 1.57
C VAL A 62 -6.66 -9.17 0.61
N GLU A 63 -5.72 -8.25 0.47
CA GLU A 63 -5.75 -7.22 -0.57
C GLU A 63 -4.46 -7.26 -1.36
N ASN A 64 -4.59 -7.41 -2.69
CA ASN A 64 -3.49 -7.15 -3.61
C ASN A 64 -3.24 -5.63 -3.67
N GLN A 65 -2.55 -5.12 -2.65
CA GLN A 65 -2.22 -3.70 -2.51
C GLN A 65 -1.38 -3.17 -3.68
N LEU A 66 -0.66 -4.04 -4.40
CA LEU A 66 0.05 -3.66 -5.62
C LEU A 66 -0.92 -3.20 -6.73
N LYS A 67 -2.11 -3.80 -6.81
CA LYS A 67 -3.16 -3.35 -7.74
C LYS A 67 -3.63 -1.94 -7.38
N LEU A 68 -3.95 -1.68 -6.10
CA LEU A 68 -4.33 -0.36 -5.61
C LEU A 68 -3.21 0.67 -5.85
N PHE A 69 -1.95 0.29 -5.60
CA PHE A 69 -0.78 1.12 -5.86
C PHE A 69 -0.73 1.55 -7.34
N SER A 70 -0.93 0.61 -8.27
CA SER A 70 -0.95 0.90 -9.71
C SER A 70 -2.11 1.82 -10.14
N GLN A 71 -3.21 1.80 -9.38
CA GLN A 71 -4.39 2.62 -9.60
C GLN A 71 -4.33 3.96 -8.86
N LYS A 72 -3.25 4.24 -8.13
CA LYS A 72 -3.09 5.43 -7.28
C LYS A 72 -4.18 5.54 -6.20
N GLN A 73 -4.65 4.40 -5.70
CA GLN A 73 -5.70 4.32 -4.70
C GLN A 73 -5.11 3.96 -3.34
N LEU A 74 -5.52 4.70 -2.31
CA LEU A 74 -5.31 4.34 -0.91
C LEU A 74 -6.56 3.60 -0.41
N ARG A 75 -6.40 2.79 0.64
CA ARG A 75 -7.50 2.11 1.33
C ARG A 75 -7.84 2.82 2.66
N PRO A 76 -9.09 2.79 3.12
CA PRO A 76 -9.44 3.34 4.42
C PRO A 76 -8.70 2.62 5.55
N VAL A 77 -8.26 3.39 6.55
CA VAL A 77 -7.74 2.84 7.81
C VAL A 77 -8.89 2.70 8.78
N TRP A 78 -9.38 1.48 8.97
CA TRP A 78 -10.43 1.19 9.94
C TRP A 78 -9.91 1.34 11.37
N ARG A 79 -10.52 2.24 12.13
CA ARG A 79 -10.09 2.55 13.51
C ARG A 79 -11.23 2.41 14.51
N LEU A 80 -12.47 2.62 14.06
CA LEU A 80 -13.63 2.41 14.89
C LEU A 80 -13.92 0.91 15.00
N ARG A 81 -14.38 0.49 16.19
CA ARG A 81 -14.66 -0.92 16.47
C ARG A 81 -15.61 -1.53 15.42
N GLN A 82 -16.67 -0.81 15.08
CA GLN A 82 -17.65 -1.23 14.09
C GLN A 82 -17.03 -1.41 12.70
N GLU A 83 -16.11 -0.55 12.27
CA GLU A 83 -15.43 -0.67 10.98
C GLU A 83 -14.53 -1.90 10.95
N VAL A 84 -13.77 -2.13 12.04
CA VAL A 84 -12.89 -3.29 12.17
C VAL A 84 -13.71 -4.59 12.17
N GLU A 85 -14.82 -4.63 12.90
CA GLU A 85 -15.70 -5.80 12.95
C GLU A 85 -16.38 -6.08 11.60
N ALA A 86 -16.81 -5.04 10.88
CA ALA A 86 -17.47 -5.17 9.58
C ALA A 86 -16.52 -5.69 8.48
N ASN A 87 -15.20 -5.54 8.66
CA ASN A 87 -14.19 -5.97 7.70
C ASN A 87 -13.26 -7.07 8.26
N LEU A 88 -13.66 -7.72 9.35
CA LEU A 88 -12.88 -8.77 9.99
C LEU A 88 -12.94 -10.06 9.17
N LEU A 89 -11.77 -10.61 8.83
CA LEU A 89 -11.68 -11.91 8.16
C LEU A 89 -11.29 -13.05 9.09
N GLU A 90 -10.42 -12.79 10.05
CA GLU A 90 -9.91 -13.78 10.99
C GLU A 90 -9.83 -13.21 12.40
N ARG A 91 -10.17 -14.02 13.40
CA ARG A 91 -10.06 -13.69 14.82
C ARG A 91 -9.22 -14.75 15.53
N GLN A 92 -8.11 -14.32 16.11
CA GLN A 92 -7.28 -15.15 16.96
C GLN A 92 -7.44 -14.73 18.42
N VAL A 93 -7.68 -15.68 19.32
CA VAL A 93 -7.80 -15.48 20.78
C VAL A 93 -6.58 -16.15 21.44
N PHE A 94 -5.97 -15.46 22.39
CA PHE A 94 -4.77 -15.88 23.12
C PHE A 94 -5.04 -16.10 24.61
#